data_AF-A0A2V9IW70-F1
#
_entry.id   AF-A0A2V9IW70-F1
#
_cell.length_a   1.000
_cell.length_b   1.000
_cell.length_c   1.000
_cell.angle_alpha   90.00
_cell.angle_beta   90.00
_cell.angle_gamma   90.00
#
_symmetry.space_group_name_H-M   'P 1'
#
loop_
_entity.id
_entity.type
_entity.pdbx_description
1 polymer ?
#
loop_
_entity_poly.entity_id
_entity_poly.type
_entity_poly.pdbx_seq_one_letter_code
_entity_poly.pdbx_strand_id
1 'polypeptide(L)'
;MAQYVTKSGTNELHGSLFWFNRNNKFFAADPFTEKIAGTGPEGKGIGTAPFHWNQGGGSFGGPIKKNRMFFFGDYQFNRRREGSSQLATVPLQDFQRGDFSSVAATHPIFDPLTGNPDGTGRTQFSCNGRLNVICPNRFNPVSVKLLGLLNGQLANRLIDQTKTENNFAASGSSLYDQDQVDVLHCPAR
;
A
#
# COMPACT_ATOMS: atom_id res chain seq x y z
N MET A 1 22.35 16.72 -22.48
CA MET A 1 21.97 16.21 -23.83
C MET A 1 22.18 14.71 -23.80
N ALA A 2 21.13 13.91 -23.96
CA ALA A 2 21.27 12.45 -24.07
C ALA A 2 21.41 12.10 -25.55
N GLN A 3 22.54 11.52 -25.95
CA GLN A 3 22.77 11.05 -27.31
C GLN A 3 22.43 9.57 -27.37
N TYR A 4 21.42 9.21 -28.16
CA TYR A 4 21.08 7.82 -28.45
C TYR A 4 21.74 7.44 -29.78
N VAL A 5 22.75 6.58 -29.73
CA VAL A 5 23.41 6.03 -30.92
C VAL A 5 22.83 4.65 -31.18
N THR A 6 21.97 4.53 -32.19
CA THR A 6 21.49 3.23 -32.70
C THR A 6 22.60 2.56 -33.52
N LYS A 7 22.78 1.23 -33.37
CA LYS A 7 23.79 0.46 -34.11
C LYS A 7 23.58 0.57 -35.63
N SER A 8 24.68 0.68 -36.39
CA SER A 8 24.63 0.61 -37.86
C SER A 8 24.33 -0.83 -38.32
N GLY A 9 23.57 -0.96 -39.41
CA GLY A 9 23.18 -2.23 -40.03
C GLY A 9 24.39 -3.13 -40.32
N THR A 10 24.36 -4.38 -39.84
CA THR A 10 25.34 -5.41 -40.20
C THR A 10 24.71 -6.40 -41.19
N ASN A 11 25.52 -7.01 -42.06
CA ASN A 11 25.05 -8.05 -42.99
C ASN A 11 24.86 -9.43 -42.33
N GLU A 12 25.04 -9.51 -41.01
CA GLU A 12 24.99 -10.74 -40.24
C GLU A 12 23.83 -10.68 -39.26
N LEU A 13 23.13 -11.80 -39.14
CA LEU A 13 22.11 -11.98 -38.12
C LEU A 13 22.78 -11.99 -36.75
N HIS A 14 22.32 -11.14 -35.85
CA HIS A 14 22.80 -11.09 -34.48
C HIS A 14 21.66 -10.76 -33.53
N GLY A 15 21.79 -11.24 -32.31
CA GLY A 15 20.83 -10.95 -31.25
C GLY A 15 21.47 -11.12 -29.89
N SER A 16 20.78 -10.62 -28.87
CA SER A 16 21.16 -10.77 -27.48
C SER A 16 19.93 -11.09 -26.64
N LEU A 17 20.13 -11.82 -25.55
CA LEU A 17 19.13 -12.07 -24.53
C LEU A 17 19.75 -11.74 -23.17
N PHE A 18 18.93 -11.21 -22.28
CA PHE A 18 19.32 -10.99 -20.89
C PHE A 18 18.15 -11.30 -19.97
N TRP A 19 18.48 -11.70 -18.74
CA TRP A 19 17.50 -11.92 -17.70
C TRP A 19 18.12 -11.62 -16.33
N PHE A 20 17.38 -10.86 -15.53
CA PHE A 20 17.69 -10.47 -14.18
C PHE A 20 16.54 -10.91 -13.27
N ASN A 21 16.88 -11.56 -12.16
CA ASN A 21 15.95 -11.95 -11.11
C ASN A 21 16.40 -11.37 -9.77
N ARG A 22 15.47 -10.77 -9.04
CA ARG A 22 15.68 -10.32 -7.66
C ARG A 22 14.52 -10.81 -6.80
N ASN A 23 14.84 -11.50 -5.71
CA ASN A 23 13.87 -12.19 -4.87
C ASN A 23 14.15 -11.91 -3.39
N ASN A 24 13.09 -11.75 -2.59
CA ASN A 24 13.18 -11.55 -1.14
C ASN A 24 13.87 -12.71 -0.42
N LYS A 25 13.91 -13.92 -1.00
CA LYS A 25 14.70 -15.06 -0.47
C LYS A 25 16.19 -14.75 -0.30
N PHE A 26 16.72 -13.76 -1.00
CA PHE A 26 18.12 -13.34 -0.92
C PHE A 26 18.30 -12.00 -0.19
N PHE A 27 17.24 -11.46 0.43
CA PHE A 27 17.31 -10.19 1.14
C PHE A 27 17.67 -10.41 2.61
N ALA A 28 18.41 -9.47 3.17
CA ALA A 28 18.55 -9.37 4.62
C ALA A 28 17.26 -8.80 5.22
N ALA A 29 16.90 -9.28 6.41
CA ALA A 29 15.78 -8.76 7.18
C ALA A 29 16.00 -7.28 7.59
N ASP A 30 14.97 -6.46 7.51
CA ASP A 30 15.02 -5.08 8.03
C ASP A 30 15.10 -5.10 9.58
N PRO A 31 16.14 -4.52 10.18
CA PRO A 31 16.33 -4.54 11.64
C PRO A 31 15.30 -3.72 12.43
N PHE A 32 14.54 -2.83 11.81
CA PHE A 32 13.61 -1.90 12.45
C PHE A 32 12.14 -2.27 12.26
N THR A 33 11.78 -2.95 11.18
CA THR A 33 10.38 -3.31 10.87
C THR A 33 10.05 -4.80 11.06
N GLU A 34 11.04 -5.71 10.92
CA GLU A 34 10.77 -7.16 10.99
C GLU A 34 10.82 -7.76 12.41
N LYS A 35 11.26 -7.00 13.42
CA LYS A 35 11.46 -7.50 14.81
C LYS A 35 10.29 -7.27 15.77
N ILE A 36 9.14 -6.78 15.30
CA ILE A 36 7.97 -6.65 16.18
C ILE A 36 7.38 -8.04 16.40
N ALA A 37 7.74 -8.68 17.51
CA ALA A 37 7.16 -9.96 17.92
C ALA A 37 5.63 -9.83 18.01
N GLY A 38 4.89 -10.81 17.47
CA GLY A 38 3.43 -10.85 17.53
C GLY A 38 2.65 -10.23 16.36
N THR A 39 3.29 -9.62 15.35
CA THR A 39 2.58 -8.94 14.24
C THR A 39 2.57 -9.69 12.91
N GLY A 40 3.19 -10.86 12.81
CA GLY A 40 3.16 -11.73 11.62
C GLY A 40 2.55 -13.11 11.87
N PRO A 41 2.41 -13.95 10.82
CA PRO A 41 1.93 -15.32 10.97
C PRO A 41 2.76 -16.07 12.01
N GLU A 42 2.09 -16.79 12.92
CA GLU A 42 2.73 -17.56 14.01
C GLU A 42 3.49 -16.73 15.07
N GLY A 43 3.30 -15.41 15.13
CA GLY A 43 3.90 -14.55 16.16
C GLY A 43 5.39 -14.25 15.95
N LYS A 44 5.95 -14.59 14.79
CA LYS A 44 7.40 -14.49 14.47
C LYS A 44 7.85 -13.15 13.85
N GLY A 45 7.02 -12.12 13.95
CA GLY A 45 7.25 -10.84 13.24
C GLY A 45 6.80 -10.89 11.78
N ILE A 46 6.64 -9.72 11.15
CA ILE A 46 6.04 -9.58 9.81
C ILE A 46 6.86 -10.27 8.71
N GLY A 47 8.13 -10.61 8.98
CA GLY A 47 9.04 -11.27 8.04
C GLY A 47 9.42 -10.40 6.85
N THR A 48 10.35 -10.88 6.03
CA THR A 48 10.83 -10.15 4.85
C THR A 48 9.71 -9.96 3.85
N ALA A 49 9.39 -8.69 3.55
CA ALA A 49 8.28 -8.36 2.66
C ALA A 49 8.38 -9.14 1.34
N PRO A 50 7.29 -9.75 0.85
CA PRO A 50 7.28 -10.46 -0.43
C PRO A 50 7.78 -9.55 -1.54
N PHE A 51 8.90 -9.89 -2.17
CA PHE A 51 9.46 -9.11 -3.28
C PHE A 51 9.96 -10.07 -4.35
N HIS A 52 9.32 -10.05 -5.51
CA HIS A 52 9.71 -10.85 -6.67
C HIS A 52 9.79 -9.94 -7.88
N TRP A 53 10.98 -9.76 -8.41
CA TRP A 53 11.24 -8.92 -9.56
C TRP A 53 11.98 -9.71 -10.64
N ASN A 54 11.36 -9.81 -11.81
CA ASN A 54 11.90 -10.45 -12.99
C ASN A 54 11.96 -9.42 -14.11
N GLN A 55 13.16 -9.10 -14.58
CA GLN A 55 13.36 -8.23 -15.74
C GLN A 55 14.14 -9.00 -16.79
N GLY A 56 13.62 -9.07 -18.00
CA GLY A 56 14.30 -9.75 -19.08
C GLY A 56 13.98 -9.11 -20.41
N GLY A 57 14.73 -9.50 -21.42
CA GLY A 57 14.53 -8.97 -22.74
C GLY A 57 15.57 -9.47 -23.70
N GLY A 58 15.42 -9.05 -24.94
CA GLY A 58 16.33 -9.39 -26.00
C GLY A 58 16.22 -8.45 -27.16
N SER A 59 17.27 -8.46 -27.98
CA SER A 59 17.31 -7.74 -29.23
C SER A 59 17.68 -8.70 -30.35
N PHE A 60 17.19 -8.44 -31.55
CA PHE A 60 17.53 -9.18 -32.75
C PHE A 60 17.59 -8.22 -33.94
N GLY A 61 18.55 -8.42 -34.84
CA GLY A 61 18.74 -7.56 -35.99
C GLY A 61 19.52 -8.25 -37.09
N GLY A 62 19.35 -7.74 -38.31
CA GLY A 62 20.02 -8.27 -39.49
C GLY A 62 19.51 -7.67 -40.80
N PRO A 63 20.00 -8.15 -41.95
CA PRO A 63 19.60 -7.63 -43.25
C PRO A 63 18.23 -8.21 -43.69
N ILE A 64 17.29 -7.34 -44.08
CA ILE A 64 16.14 -7.70 -44.93
C ILE A 64 16.65 -7.94 -46.36
N LYS A 65 17.48 -7.00 -46.84
CA LYS A 65 18.17 -7.08 -48.13
C LYS A 65 19.62 -6.69 -47.89
N LYS A 66 20.54 -7.64 -48.09
CA LYS A 66 21.98 -7.41 -47.90
C LYS A 66 22.42 -6.11 -48.58
N ASN A 67 23.22 -5.31 -47.87
CA ASN A 67 23.71 -4.00 -48.31
C ASN A 67 22.66 -2.95 -48.66
N ARG A 68 21.36 -3.16 -48.37
CA ARG A 68 20.29 -2.21 -48.77
C ARG A 68 19.26 -1.92 -47.70
N MET A 69 18.88 -2.91 -46.88
CA MET A 69 17.82 -2.76 -45.90
C MET A 69 18.08 -3.68 -44.72
N PHE A 70 18.01 -3.11 -43.51
CA PHE A 70 18.24 -3.81 -42.25
C PHE A 70 17.03 -3.64 -41.33
N PHE A 71 16.76 -4.65 -40.52
CA PHE A 71 15.76 -4.61 -39.47
C PHE A 71 16.43 -4.75 -38.11
N PHE A 72 15.82 -4.13 -37.10
CA PHE A 72 16.17 -4.26 -35.70
C PHE A 72 14.89 -4.32 -34.89
N GLY A 73 14.82 -5.24 -33.93
CA GLY A 73 13.74 -5.28 -32.97
C GLY A 73 14.26 -5.64 -31.59
N ASP A 74 13.65 -5.08 -30.56
CA ASP A 74 13.87 -5.51 -29.19
C ASP A 74 12.57 -5.63 -28.41
N TYR A 75 12.61 -6.52 -27.43
CA TYR A 75 11.51 -6.79 -26.52
C TYR A 75 12.05 -6.82 -25.10
N GLN A 76 11.41 -6.10 -24.21
CA GLN A 76 11.75 -6.06 -22.80
C GLN A 76 10.48 -6.27 -21.97
N PHE A 77 10.60 -7.07 -20.91
CA PHE A 77 9.55 -7.29 -19.93
C PHE A 77 10.07 -7.03 -18.53
N ASN A 78 9.16 -6.56 -17.68
CA ASN A 78 9.39 -6.32 -16.27
C ASN A 78 8.17 -6.81 -15.49
N ARG A 79 8.36 -7.81 -14.63
CA ARG A 79 7.33 -8.38 -13.74
C ARG A 79 7.77 -8.18 -12.31
N ARG A 80 7.09 -7.30 -11.57
CA ARG A 80 7.38 -6.99 -10.17
C ARG A 80 6.16 -7.28 -9.32
N ARG A 81 6.34 -8.11 -8.29
CA ARG A 81 5.38 -8.36 -7.22
C ARG A 81 5.97 -7.86 -5.93
N GLU A 82 5.24 -7.02 -5.23
CA GLU A 82 5.71 -6.40 -4.00
C GLU A 82 4.59 -6.43 -2.95
N GLY A 83 4.91 -6.99 -1.79
CA GLY A 83 4.05 -6.95 -0.62
C GLY A 83 4.11 -5.56 -0.01
N SER A 84 2.95 -4.97 0.22
CA SER A 84 2.80 -3.74 0.98
C SER A 84 2.02 -4.06 2.24
N SER A 85 2.50 -3.55 3.37
CA SER A 85 1.76 -3.57 4.63
C SER A 85 1.59 -2.15 5.11
N GLN A 86 0.41 -1.85 5.66
CA GLN A 86 0.10 -0.56 6.24
C GLN A 86 -0.48 -0.75 7.63
N LEU A 87 0.00 0.08 8.55
CA LEU A 87 -0.62 0.31 9.84
C LEU A 87 -1.53 1.53 9.71
N ALA A 88 -2.74 1.40 10.22
CA ALA A 88 -3.69 2.50 10.28
C ALA A 88 -4.36 2.55 11.66
N THR A 89 -4.96 3.69 11.96
CA THR A 89 -5.80 3.88 13.13
C THR A 89 -7.25 3.90 12.68
N VAL A 90 -8.05 2.96 13.18
CA VAL A 90 -9.49 2.92 12.95
C VAL A 90 -10.25 3.06 14.28
N PRO A 91 -11.48 3.61 14.28
CA PRO A 91 -12.27 3.72 15.50
C PRO A 91 -12.56 2.35 16.12
N LEU A 92 -12.33 2.22 17.42
CA LEU A 92 -12.72 1.05 18.20
C LEU A 92 -14.24 0.85 18.22
N GLN A 93 -14.70 -0.36 18.49
CA GLN A 93 -16.13 -0.68 18.50
C GLN A 93 -16.91 0.16 19.52
N ASP A 94 -16.32 0.42 20.69
CA ASP A 94 -16.93 1.27 21.72
C ASP A 94 -17.01 2.73 21.25
N PHE A 95 -15.98 3.22 20.57
CA PHE A 95 -15.93 4.58 20.02
C PHE A 95 -17.00 4.78 18.94
N GLN A 96 -17.25 3.74 18.13
CA GLN A 96 -18.34 3.73 17.15
C GLN A 96 -19.71 3.82 17.84
N ARG A 97 -19.86 3.29 19.05
CA ARG A 97 -21.09 3.42 19.86
C ARG A 97 -21.12 4.72 20.69
N GLY A 98 -20.13 5.58 20.51
CA GLY A 98 -19.92 6.83 21.26
C GLY A 98 -19.53 6.65 22.71
N ASP A 99 -19.01 5.49 23.10
CA ASP A 99 -18.39 5.26 24.40
C ASP A 99 -16.88 5.48 24.28
N PHE A 100 -16.41 6.62 24.77
CA PHE A 100 -14.99 6.98 24.84
C PHE A 100 -14.46 6.93 26.28
N SER A 101 -15.12 6.18 27.16
CA SER A 101 -14.78 6.15 28.58
C SER A 101 -13.35 5.64 28.85
N SER A 102 -12.79 4.80 27.97
CA SER A 102 -11.40 4.32 28.07
C SER A 102 -10.35 5.43 27.96
N VAL A 103 -10.69 6.55 27.33
CA VAL A 103 -9.81 7.73 27.19
C VAL A 103 -10.31 8.93 27.98
N ALA A 104 -11.29 8.76 28.88
CA ALA A 104 -11.90 9.85 29.65
C ALA A 104 -10.90 10.68 30.45
N ALA A 105 -9.86 10.03 30.98
CA ALA A 105 -8.84 10.66 31.82
C ALA A 105 -7.80 11.45 31.00
N THR A 106 -7.51 11.04 29.77
CA THR A 106 -6.44 11.63 28.94
C THR A 106 -6.97 12.52 27.83
N HIS A 107 -8.18 12.25 27.32
CA HIS A 107 -8.82 12.94 26.21
C HIS A 107 -10.30 13.22 26.53
N PRO A 108 -10.61 14.16 27.44
CA PRO A 108 -11.98 14.51 27.77
C PRO A 108 -12.71 15.16 26.58
N ILE A 109 -13.93 14.70 26.29
CA ILE A 109 -14.82 15.28 25.28
C ILE A 109 -15.95 16.07 25.94
N PHE A 110 -16.18 17.30 25.49
CA PHE A 110 -17.11 18.24 26.14
C PHE A 110 -18.41 18.43 25.34
N ASP A 111 -19.54 18.53 26.04
CA ASP A 111 -20.86 18.70 25.41
C ASP A 111 -21.03 20.14 24.92
N PRO A 112 -21.20 20.36 23.59
CA PRO A 112 -21.35 21.69 23.03
C PRO A 112 -22.68 22.38 23.39
N LEU A 113 -23.67 21.65 23.91
CA LEU A 113 -24.95 22.20 24.37
C LEU A 113 -24.88 22.76 25.80
N THR A 114 -23.71 22.69 26.44
CA THR A 114 -23.49 23.15 27.81
C THR A 114 -22.54 24.34 27.84
N GLY A 115 -22.44 24.99 28.99
CA GLY A 115 -21.57 26.15 29.18
C GLY A 115 -22.07 27.40 28.46
N ASN A 116 -21.15 28.33 28.24
CA ASN A 116 -21.42 29.63 27.65
C ASN A 116 -21.34 29.56 26.11
N PRO A 117 -22.01 30.50 25.40
CA PRO A 117 -21.93 30.58 23.93
C PRO A 117 -20.51 30.75 23.37
N ASP A 118 -19.58 31.29 24.17
CA ASP A 118 -18.16 31.43 23.83
C ASP A 118 -17.35 30.12 23.95
N GLY A 119 -17.99 29.03 24.39
CA GLY A 119 -17.36 27.73 24.56
C GLY A 119 -16.71 27.50 25.93
N THR A 120 -16.76 28.47 26.84
CA THR A 120 -16.24 28.32 28.21
C THR A 120 -17.23 27.58 29.12
N GLY A 121 -16.72 26.93 30.18
CA GLY A 121 -17.56 26.29 31.21
C GLY A 121 -18.34 25.05 30.74
N ARG A 122 -17.93 24.42 29.63
CA ARG A 122 -18.57 23.19 29.14
C ARG A 122 -18.35 22.03 30.09
N THR A 123 -19.37 21.21 30.23
CA THR A 123 -19.25 19.95 30.98
C THR A 123 -18.84 18.82 30.04
N GLN A 124 -18.10 17.85 30.58
CA GLN A 124 -17.74 16.65 29.85
C GLN A 124 -19.01 15.87 29.49
N PHE A 125 -19.03 15.23 28.30
CA PHE A 125 -20.11 14.33 27.95
C PHE A 125 -20.27 13.25 29.03
N SER A 126 -21.51 13.00 29.43
CA SER A 126 -21.84 11.96 30.39
C SER A 126 -23.15 11.29 30.00
N CYS A 127 -23.17 9.96 30.03
CA CYS A 127 -24.38 9.18 29.82
C CYS A 127 -24.53 8.16 30.96
N ASN A 128 -25.67 8.17 31.65
CA ASN A 128 -25.93 7.29 32.80
C ASN A 128 -24.81 7.33 33.86
N GLY A 129 -24.19 8.50 34.08
CA GLY A 129 -23.11 8.68 35.05
C GLY A 129 -21.72 8.23 34.57
N ARG A 130 -21.57 7.72 33.35
CA ARG A 130 -20.25 7.45 32.74
C ARG A 130 -19.76 8.66 31.96
N LEU A 131 -18.57 9.14 32.31
CA LEU A 131 -17.87 10.21 31.61
C LEU A 131 -17.39 9.77 30.22
N ASN A 132 -17.30 10.71 29.30
CA ASN A 132 -16.91 10.52 27.90
C ASN A 132 -17.83 9.56 27.11
N VAL A 133 -19.09 9.43 27.52
CA VAL A 133 -20.08 8.64 26.78
C VAL A 133 -21.16 9.56 26.22
N ILE A 134 -21.38 9.48 24.91
CA ILE A 134 -22.47 10.19 24.22
C ILE A 134 -23.69 9.28 24.20
N CYS A 135 -24.81 9.73 24.78
CA CYS A 135 -26.03 8.92 24.81
C CYS A 135 -26.57 8.65 23.40
N PRO A 136 -27.08 7.42 23.10
CA PRO A 136 -27.56 7.06 21.75
C PRO A 136 -28.64 7.98 21.18
N ASN A 137 -29.49 8.56 22.02
CA ASN A 137 -30.54 9.51 21.63
C ASN A 137 -29.98 10.87 21.14
N ARG A 138 -28.69 11.15 21.35
CA ARG A 138 -28.00 12.34 20.86
C ARG A 138 -27.37 12.14 19.48
N PHE A 139 -27.39 10.92 18.93
CA PHE A 139 -26.84 10.67 17.60
C PHE A 139 -27.80 11.12 16.50
N ASN A 140 -27.22 11.71 15.46
CA ASN A 140 -27.96 11.99 14.24
C ASN A 140 -28.32 10.65 13.54
N PRO A 141 -29.58 10.42 13.18
CA PRO A 141 -30.02 9.16 12.59
C PRO A 141 -29.36 8.84 11.23
N VAL A 142 -28.93 9.86 10.48
CA VAL A 142 -28.15 9.69 9.24
C VAL A 142 -26.75 9.17 9.55
N SER A 143 -26.09 9.74 10.55
CA SER A 143 -24.74 9.31 10.98
C SER A 143 -24.74 7.86 11.47
N VAL A 144 -25.77 7.44 12.21
CA VAL A 144 -25.90 6.03 12.65
C VAL A 144 -26.03 5.09 11.45
N LYS A 145 -26.81 5.46 10.43
CA LYS A 145 -26.95 4.66 9.20
C LYS A 145 -25.63 4.55 8.43
N LEU A 146 -24.90 5.67 8.29
CA LEU A 146 -23.59 5.67 7.63
C LEU A 146 -22.57 4.81 8.39
N LEU A 147 -22.56 4.88 9.72
CA LEU A 147 -21.69 4.07 10.55
C LEU A 147 -22.00 2.57 10.42
N GLY A 148 -23.28 2.20 10.29
CA GLY A 148 -23.70 0.83 10.02
C GLY A 148 -23.09 0.23 8.74
N LEU A 149 -22.84 1.05 7.71
CA LEU A 149 -22.16 0.62 6.48
C LEU A 149 -20.66 0.33 6.71
N LEU A 150 -20.03 0.99 7.67
CA LEU A 150 -18.58 0.85 7.97
C LEU A 150 -18.29 -0.35 8.89
N ASN A 151 -19.18 -0.65 9.85
CA ASN A 151 -18.95 -1.63 10.90
C ASN A 151 -18.77 -3.07 10.38
N GLY A 152 -19.38 -3.43 9.25
CA GLY A 152 -19.27 -4.76 8.65
C GLY A 152 -17.90 -5.08 8.02
N GLN A 153 -17.05 -4.07 7.82
CA GLN A 153 -15.77 -4.21 7.08
C GLN A 153 -14.54 -4.18 8.00
N LEU A 154 -14.64 -3.57 9.19
CA LEU A 154 -13.46 -3.18 10.00
C LEU A 154 -13.25 -4.02 11.28
N ALA A 155 -14.30 -4.61 11.85
CA ALA A 155 -14.24 -5.23 13.18
C ALA A 155 -13.34 -6.49 13.27
N ASN A 156 -13.12 -7.19 12.16
CA ASN A 156 -12.36 -8.46 12.13
C ASN A 156 -10.88 -8.32 11.76
N ARG A 157 -10.33 -7.11 11.71
CA ARG A 157 -8.95 -6.85 11.26
C ARG A 157 -8.13 -5.96 12.20
N LEU A 158 -8.63 -5.73 13.42
CA LEU A 158 -7.85 -5.05 14.45
C LEU A 158 -6.69 -5.94 14.92
N ILE A 159 -5.51 -5.35 15.05
CA ILE A 159 -4.32 -6.01 15.61
C ILE A 159 -4.49 -6.15 17.13
N ASP A 160 -5.08 -5.13 17.75
CA ASP A 160 -5.32 -5.03 19.18
C ASP A 160 -6.54 -4.14 19.43
N GLN A 161 -7.55 -4.68 20.12
CA GLN A 161 -8.80 -3.97 20.40
C GLN A 161 -8.68 -2.93 21.53
N THR A 162 -7.55 -2.91 22.24
CA THR A 162 -7.31 -1.99 23.37
C THR A 162 -6.52 -0.76 22.98
N LYS A 163 -5.82 -0.79 21.84
CA LYS A 163 -5.04 0.35 21.34
C LYS A 163 -5.92 1.32 20.57
N THR A 164 -5.75 2.60 20.87
CA THR A 164 -6.42 3.71 20.18
C THR A 164 -5.63 4.21 18.98
N GLU A 165 -4.42 3.71 18.75
CA GLU A 165 -3.51 4.09 17.67
C GLU A 165 -2.87 2.84 17.04
N ASN A 166 -2.58 2.90 15.73
CA ASN A 166 -1.96 1.82 14.96
C ASN A 166 -2.63 0.46 15.24
N ASN A 167 -3.96 0.47 15.38
CA ASN A 167 -4.76 -0.64 15.86
C ASN A 167 -5.29 -1.53 14.72
N PHE A 168 -4.98 -1.21 13.46
CA PHE A 168 -5.38 -1.95 12.27
C PHE A 168 -4.17 -2.23 11.37
N ALA A 169 -4.06 -3.48 10.88
CA ALA A 169 -3.09 -3.88 9.86
C ALA A 169 -3.81 -4.33 8.61
N ALA A 170 -3.38 -3.82 7.46
CA ALA A 170 -3.70 -4.37 6.16
C ALA A 170 -2.42 -4.76 5.44
N SER A 171 -2.42 -5.93 4.82
CA SER A 171 -1.39 -6.37 3.90
C SER A 171 -2.00 -6.73 2.56
N GLY A 172 -1.26 -6.45 1.49
CA GLY A 172 -1.64 -6.76 0.13
C GLY A 172 -0.42 -6.90 -0.76
N SER A 173 -0.63 -7.37 -1.98
CA SER A 173 0.43 -7.46 -2.99
C SER A 173 0.08 -6.57 -4.17
N SER A 174 1.00 -5.68 -4.55
CA SER A 174 0.90 -4.91 -5.78
C SER A 174 1.55 -5.69 -6.92
N LEU A 175 0.90 -5.65 -8.10
CA LEU A 175 1.38 -6.25 -9.33
C LEU A 175 1.77 -5.13 -10.30
N TYR A 176 3.03 -5.13 -10.71
CA TYR A 176 3.57 -4.20 -11.69
C TYR A 176 4.16 -4.99 -12.85
N ASP A 177 3.37 -5.11 -13.90
CA ASP A 177 3.70 -5.84 -15.11
C ASP A 177 3.82 -4.82 -16.26
N GLN A 178 5.00 -4.74 -16.86
CA GLN A 178 5.30 -3.83 -17.97
C GLN A 178 6.01 -4.57 -19.09
N ASP A 179 5.58 -4.29 -20.31
CA ASP A 179 6.17 -4.80 -21.55
C ASP A 179 6.49 -3.62 -22.47
N GLN A 180 7.64 -3.67 -23.13
CA GLN A 180 8.06 -2.70 -24.14
C GLN A 180 8.55 -3.45 -25.38
N VAL A 181 8.10 -3.00 -26.56
CA VAL A 181 8.48 -3.56 -27.85
C VAL A 181 8.89 -2.40 -28.75
N ASP A 182 10.06 -2.50 -29.36
CA ASP A 182 10.57 -1.51 -30.32
C ASP A 182 10.98 -2.22 -31.61
N VAL A 183 10.59 -1.67 -32.77
CA VAL A 183 10.90 -2.22 -34.10
C VAL A 183 11.31 -1.10 -35.04
N LEU A 184 12.47 -1.25 -35.68
CA LEU A 184 13.09 -0.27 -36.56
C LEU A 184 13.52 -0.91 -37.88
N HIS A 185 13.35 -0.15 -38.96
CA HIS A 185 13.81 -0.53 -40.30
C HIS A 185 14.68 0.61 -40.84
N CYS A 186 15.89 0.29 -41.32
CA CYS A 186 16.84 1.29 -41.78
C CYS A 186 17.32 0.99 -43.21
N PRO A 187 17.16 1.91 -44.17
CA PRO A 187 17.77 1.80 -45.48
C PRO A 187 19.29 2.04 -45.41
N ALA A 188 20.06 1.35 -46.24
CA ALA A 188 21.49 1.60 -46.37
C ALA A 188 21.73 3.00 -46.95
N ARG A 189 22.68 3.75 -46.38
CA ARG A 189 23.19 5.00 -46.95
C ARG A 189 24.06 4.74 -48.16
#